data_AF-M5V2M3-F1
#
_entry.id   AF-M5V2M3-F1
#
_cell.length_a   1.000
_cell.length_b   1.000
_cell.length_c   1.000
_cell.angle_alpha   90.00
_cell.angle_beta   90.00
_cell.angle_gamma   90.00
#
_symmetry.space_group_name_H-M   'P 1'
#
loop_
_entity.id
_entity.type
_entity.pdbx_description
1 polymer ?
#
loop_
_entity_poly.entity_id
_entity_poly.type
_entity_poly.pdbx_seq_one_letter_code
_entity_poly.pdbx_strand_id
1 'polypeptide(L)' 'MEEILLLLSDENTGIYVSGYAWDPILGDTGWLKKFNNTNGVELFSQTWD' A
#
# COMPACT_ATOMS: atom_id res chain seq x y z
N MET A 1 -3.09 -4.86 -13.69
CA MET A 1 -1.69 -4.36 -13.66
C MET A 1 -1.57 -3.55 -12.38
N GLU A 2 -0.53 -3.76 -11.58
CA GLU A 2 -0.30 -2.98 -10.36
C GLU A 2 0.75 -1.90 -10.60
N GLU A 3 0.49 -0.70 -10.12
CA GLU A 3 1.45 0.41 -10.13
C GLU A 3 1.59 0.98 -8.72
N ILE A 4 2.84 1.26 -8.34
CA ILE A 4 3.18 1.83 -7.04
C ILE A 4 3.30 3.34 -7.18
N LEU A 5 2.53 4.08 -6.37
CA LEU A 5 2.46 5.54 -6.44
C LEU A 5 3.33 6.22 -5.38
N LEU A 6 3.41 5.64 -4.17
CA LEU A 6 4.08 6.28 -3.05
C LEU A 6 4.74 5.25 -2.14
N LEU A 7 6.02 5.49 -1.84
CA LEU A 7 6.69 4.91 -0.68
C LEU A 7 7.11 6.04 0.25
N LEU A 8 6.63 5.98 1.50
CA LEU A 8 7.09 6.83 2.58
C LEU A 8 7.63 5.94 3.70
N SER A 9 8.81 6.26 4.20
CA SER A 9 9.41 5.56 5.35
C SER A 9 10.17 6.54 6.22
N ASP A 10 9.91 6.52 7.52
CA ASP A 10 10.81 7.08 8.53
C ASP A 10 10.99 6.08 9.69
N GLU A 11 11.98 6.36 10.54
CA GLU A 11 12.38 5.46 11.64
C GLU A 11 11.29 5.29 12.72
N ASN A 12 10.26 6.15 12.76
CA ASN A 12 9.23 6.16 13.79
C ASN A 12 7.83 5.73 13.30
N THR A 13 7.47 5.98 12.04
CA THR A 13 6.09 5.81 11.56
C THR A 13 5.85 4.50 10.81
N GLY A 14 6.90 3.81 10.33
CA GLY A 14 6.79 2.58 9.54
C GLY A 14 6.96 2.81 8.03
N ILE A 15 6.82 1.75 7.23
CA ILE A 15 6.87 1.83 5.77
C ILE A 15 5.43 1.88 5.25
N TYR A 16 5.07 2.95 4.54
CA TYR A 16 3.79 3.07 3.86
C TYR A 16 4.01 2.87 2.37
N VAL A 17 3.20 2.00 1.78
CA VAL A 17 3.19 1.73 0.34
C VAL A 17 1.77 1.92 -0.15
N SER A 18 1.58 2.76 -1.16
CA SER A 18 0.31 2.86 -1.86
C SER A 18 0.47 2.66 -3.35
N GLY A 19 -0.61 2.21 -3.97
CA GLY A 19 -0.67 1.96 -5.40
C GLY A 19 -2.11 1.82 -5.86
N TYR A 20 -2.24 1.49 -7.13
CA TYR A 20 -3.51 1.14 -7.76
C TYR A 20 -3.34 -0.15 -8.55
N ALA A 21 -4.41 -0.93 -8.56
CA ALA A 21 -4.50 -2.17 -9.30
C ALA A 21 -5.71 -2.06 -10.22
N TRP A 22 -5.47 -2.17 -11.53
CA TRP A 22 -6.57 -2.26 -12.48
C TRP A 22 -7.24 -3.64 -12.37
N ASP A 23 -8.54 -3.65 -12.05
CA ASP A 23 -9.42 -4.81 -12.05
C ASP A 23 -10.43 -4.72 -13.22
N PRO A 24 -10.61 -5.79 -14.01
CA PRO A 24 -11.49 -5.78 -15.19
C PRO A 24 -12.99 -5.69 -14.88
N ILE A 25 -13.40 -5.88 -13.63
CA ILE A 25 -14.79 -5.87 -13.17
C ILE A 25 -15.08 -4.59 -12.38
N LEU A 26 -14.15 -4.16 -11.53
CA LEU A 26 -14.32 -3.04 -10.60
C LEU A 26 -13.70 -1.71 -11.07
N GLY A 27 -12.79 -1.75 -12.04
CA GLY A 27 -12.00 -0.59 -12.46
C GLY A 27 -10.71 -0.44 -11.64
N ASP A 28 -10.17 0.77 -11.57
CA ASP A 28 -8.93 1.03 -10.84
C ASP A 28 -9.19 1.02 -9.32
N THR A 29 -8.74 -0.02 -8.63
CA THR A 29 -8.85 -0.13 -7.17
C THR A 29 -7.57 0.39 -6.52
N GLY A 30 -7.69 1.37 -5.63
CA GLY A 30 -6.57 1.90 -4.87
C GLY A 30 -6.29 1.09 -3.61
N TRP A 31 -5.04 1.09 -3.16
CA TRP A 31 -4.64 0.42 -1.93
C TRP A 31 -3.57 1.19 -1.16
N LEU A 32 -3.60 1.02 0.16
CA LEU A 32 -2.58 1.48 1.10
C LEU A 32 -2.22 0.34 2.05
N LYS A 33 -0.92 0.05 2.17
CA LYS A 33 -0.36 -0.93 3.12
C LYS A 33 0.66 -0.25 4.02
N LYS A 34 0.67 -0.67 5.28
CA LYS A 34 1.68 -0.25 6.25
C LYS A 34 2.46 -1.47 6.74
N PHE A 35 3.77 -1.38 6.72
CA PHE A 35 4.68 -2.40 7.23
C PHE A 35 5.49 -1.86 8.41
N ASN A 36 5.79 -2.73 9.35
CA ASN A 36 6.73 -2.46 10.42
C ASN A 36 8.13 -2.24 9.84
N ASN A 37 8.79 -1.13 10.21
CA ASN A 37 10.11 -0.80 9.64
C ASN A 37 11.27 -1.66 10.18
N THR A 38 11.05 -2.40 11.26
CA THR A 38 12.08 -3.21 11.94
C THR A 38 12.10 -4.64 11.43
N ASN A 39 10.92 -5.24 11.19
CA ASN A 39 10.81 -6.64 10.78
C ASN A 39 10.00 -6.87 9.49
N GLY A 40 9.50 -5.82 8.84
CA GLY A 40 8.79 -5.89 7.56
C GLY A 40 7.39 -6.51 7.64
N VAL A 41 6.88 -6.81 8.84
CA VAL A 41 5.53 -7.39 9.01
C VAL A 41 4.46 -6.38 8.59
N GLU A 42 3.48 -6.81 7.78
CA GLU A 42 2.31 -6.00 7.47
C GLU A 42 1.50 -5.74 8.75
N LEU A 43 1.26 -4.47 9.04
CA LEU A 43 0.51 -4.03 10.22
C LEU A 43 -0.92 -3.63 9.88
N PHE A 44 -1.14 -3.20 8.63
CA PHE A 44 -2.42 -2.66 8.18
C PHE A 44 -2.49 -2.68 6.65
N SER A 45 -3.69 -2.96 6.13
CA SER A 45 -4.04 -2.71 4.74
C SER A 45 -5.46 -2.17 4.61
N GLN A 46 -5.65 -1.30 3.62
CA GLN A 46 -6.94 -0.75 3.22
C GLN A 46 -7.00 -0.66 1.71
N THR A 47 -8.16 -0.96 1.15
CA THR A 47 -8.49 -0.86 -0.27
C THR A 47 -9.70 0.06 -0.45
N TRP A 48 -9.78 0.75 -1.57
CA TRP A 48 -10.94 1.55 -1.97
C TRP A 48 -11.20 1.41 -3.46
N ASP A 49 -12.48 1.47 -3.81
CA ASP A 49 -12.99 1.50 -5.19
C ASP A 49 -12.88 2.91 -5.79
#